data_AF-A0A2H0UX15-F1
#
_entry.id   AF-A0A2H0UX15-F1
#
_cell.length_a   1.000
_cell.length_b   1.000
_cell.length_c   1.000
_cell.angle_alpha   90.00
_cell.angle_beta   90.00
_cell.angle_gamma   90.00
#
_symmetry.space_group_name_H-M   'P 1'
#
loop_
_entity.id
_entity.type
_entity.pdbx_description
1 polymer ?
#
loop_
_entity_poly.entity_id
_entity_poly.type
_entity_poly.pdbx_seq_one_letter_code
_entity_poly.pdbx_strand_id
1 'polypeptide(L)'
;MLKELIDQFYLDQQKNKEQTRFYITDSGKCPRSVFFKFKNAPRKKMDARLLRIFEKGEYLHRNIFNILYRLRIGMTTEIPIPAQEIVSGRADAILCINNENYVLDIKSMNSMVFRNLTEPKEENIYQIQLYLHFFKIKKGILLYIDKDQQNIKEF
;
A
#
# COMPACT_ATOMS: atom_id res chain seq x y z
N MET A 1 21.30 -20.12 -14.28
CA MET A 1 20.13 -20.99 -14.52
C MET A 1 18.99 -20.74 -13.54
N LEU A 2 19.20 -20.85 -12.21
CA LEU A 2 18.11 -20.70 -11.22
C LEU A 2 17.55 -19.27 -11.14
N LYS A 3 18.43 -18.26 -11.15
CA LYS A 3 18.01 -16.85 -11.14
C LYS A 3 17.11 -16.53 -12.33
N GLU A 4 17.43 -17.03 -13.51
CA GLU A 4 16.68 -16.81 -14.74
C GLU A 4 15.29 -17.49 -14.67
N LEU A 5 15.20 -18.70 -14.11
CA LEU A 5 13.91 -19.36 -13.85
C LEU A 5 13.04 -18.55 -12.88
N ILE A 6 13.63 -18.02 -11.81
CA ILE A 6 12.93 -17.15 -10.86
C ILE A 6 12.48 -15.87 -11.57
N ASP A 7 13.36 -15.21 -12.32
CA ASP A 7 13.03 -13.98 -13.03
C ASP A 7 11.87 -14.21 -14.03
N GLN A 8 11.92 -15.33 -14.77
CA GLN A 8 10.87 -15.70 -15.73
C GLN A 8 9.53 -15.95 -15.04
N PHE A 9 9.51 -16.66 -13.90
CA PHE A 9 8.29 -16.89 -13.12
C PHE A 9 7.56 -15.58 -12.79
N TYR A 10 8.27 -14.53 -12.38
CA TYR A 10 7.64 -13.24 -12.09
C TYR A 10 7.13 -12.55 -13.36
N LEU A 11 7.89 -12.60 -14.46
CA LEU A 11 7.50 -11.96 -15.72
C LEU A 11 6.24 -12.60 -16.30
N ASP A 12 6.09 -13.91 -16.20
CA ASP A 12 4.92 -14.66 -16.69
C ASP A 12 3.65 -14.31 -15.89
N GLN A 13 3.79 -13.95 -14.61
CA GLN A 13 2.68 -13.55 -13.74
C GLN A 13 2.29 -12.08 -13.90
N GLN A 14 3.00 -11.31 -14.72
CA GLN A 14 2.73 -9.88 -14.88
C GLN A 14 1.38 -9.66 -15.60
N LYS A 15 0.36 -9.25 -14.84
CA LYS A 15 -0.95 -8.90 -15.39
C LYS A 15 -0.95 -7.47 -15.93
N ASN A 16 -1.38 -7.28 -17.16
CA ASN A 16 -1.79 -5.97 -17.66
C ASN A 16 -3.15 -5.61 -17.07
N LYS A 17 -3.14 -4.81 -16.01
CA LYS A 17 -4.36 -4.20 -15.47
C LYS A 17 -4.55 -2.84 -16.12
N GLU A 18 -5.66 -2.67 -16.82
CA GLU A 18 -6.12 -1.36 -17.27
C GLU A 18 -6.67 -0.58 -16.08
N GLN A 19 -6.36 0.70 -16.01
CA GLN A 19 -6.88 1.58 -14.96
C GLN A 19 -8.12 2.31 -15.47
N THR A 20 -9.30 1.89 -15.02
CA THR A 20 -10.60 2.47 -15.40
C THR A 20 -11.13 3.48 -14.40
N ARG A 21 -10.51 3.59 -13.22
CA ARG A 21 -10.88 4.51 -12.13
C ARG A 21 -9.64 5.16 -11.53
N PHE A 22 -9.82 6.29 -10.87
CA PHE A 22 -8.76 6.90 -10.05
C PHE A 22 -8.56 6.07 -8.79
N TYR A 23 -7.32 5.66 -8.53
CA TYR A 23 -7.02 4.94 -7.31
C TYR A 23 -6.77 5.90 -6.16
N ILE A 24 -7.23 5.56 -4.95
CA ILE A 24 -6.89 6.34 -3.75
C ILE A 24 -5.37 6.51 -3.64
N THR A 25 -4.61 5.47 -3.98
CA THR A 25 -3.14 5.52 -3.97
C THR A 25 -2.53 6.50 -4.99
N ASP A 26 -3.31 7.06 -5.93
CA ASP A 26 -2.84 8.10 -6.85
C ASP A 26 -2.93 9.51 -6.24
N SER A 27 -3.55 9.68 -5.07
CA SER A 27 -3.60 10.96 -4.36
C SER A 27 -2.19 11.46 -4.00
N GLY A 28 -1.88 12.71 -4.31
CA GLY A 28 -0.55 13.29 -4.07
C GLY A 28 0.53 12.90 -5.08
N LYS A 29 0.23 12.00 -6.02
CA LYS A 29 1.18 11.66 -7.09
C LYS A 29 1.15 12.72 -8.19
N CYS A 30 2.21 12.73 -9.01
CA CYS A 30 2.31 13.59 -10.18
C CYS A 30 1.08 13.42 -11.10
N PRO A 31 0.28 14.49 -11.34
CA PRO A 31 -0.92 14.40 -12.17
C PRO A 31 -0.64 13.90 -13.58
N ARG A 32 0.52 14.26 -14.16
CA ARG A 32 0.95 13.76 -15.47
C ARG A 32 1.14 12.25 -15.49
N SER A 33 1.71 11.69 -14.41
CA SER A 33 1.88 10.24 -14.28
C SER A 33 0.53 9.53 -14.17
N VAL A 34 -0.39 10.06 -13.36
CA VAL A 34 -1.76 9.52 -13.20
C VAL A 34 -2.50 9.56 -14.54
N PHE A 35 -2.44 10.67 -15.26
CA PHE A 35 -3.04 10.82 -16.58
C PHE A 35 -2.53 9.77 -17.58
N PHE A 36 -1.22 9.54 -17.67
CA PHE A 36 -0.66 8.54 -18.58
C PHE A 36 -1.04 7.10 -18.21
N LYS A 37 -1.14 6.78 -16.91
CA LYS A 37 -1.65 5.47 -16.47
C LYS A 37 -3.10 5.29 -16.91
N PHE A 38 -3.94 6.30 -16.70
CA PHE A 38 -5.36 6.26 -17.06
C PHE A 38 -5.57 6.14 -18.58
N LYS A 39 -4.70 6.74 -19.38
CA LYS A 39 -4.70 6.61 -20.85
C LYS A 39 -4.05 5.33 -21.36
N ASN A 40 -3.65 4.39 -20.49
CA ASN A 40 -2.92 3.19 -20.84
C ASN A 40 -1.73 3.47 -21.79
N ALA A 41 -1.02 4.58 -21.55
CA ALA A 41 0.10 4.97 -22.38
C ALA A 41 1.20 3.88 -22.39
N PRO A 42 1.93 3.70 -23.50
CA PRO A 42 3.01 2.71 -23.59
C PRO A 42 4.00 2.88 -22.45
N ARG A 43 4.27 1.79 -21.73
CA ARG A 43 5.18 1.76 -20.59
C ARG A 43 6.19 0.63 -20.71
N LYS A 44 7.38 0.83 -20.17
CA LYS A 44 8.37 -0.24 -20.05
C LYS A 44 7.78 -1.38 -19.21
N LYS A 45 7.96 -2.62 -19.65
CA LYS A 45 7.63 -3.79 -18.82
C LYS A 45 8.39 -3.71 -17.50
N MET A 46 7.74 -4.11 -16.42
CA MET A 46 8.39 -4.15 -15.13
C MET A 46 9.45 -5.25 -15.14
N ASP A 47 10.58 -5.00 -14.51
CA ASP A 47 11.59 -6.04 -14.32
C ASP A 47 11.15 -7.00 -13.18
N ALA A 48 11.70 -8.21 -13.20
CA ALA A 48 11.40 -9.23 -12.19
C ALA A 48 11.82 -8.80 -10.77
N ARG A 49 12.82 -7.91 -10.65
CA ARG A 49 13.29 -7.39 -9.36
C ARG A 49 12.24 -6.49 -8.70
N LEU A 50 11.57 -5.62 -9.46
CA LEU A 50 10.47 -4.78 -8.98
C LEU A 50 9.27 -5.62 -8.54
N LEU A 51 8.96 -6.68 -9.29
CA LEU A 51 7.90 -7.62 -8.92
C LEU A 51 8.18 -8.31 -7.57
N ARG A 52 9.42 -8.77 -7.35
CA ARG A 52 9.87 -9.29 -6.04
C ARG A 52 9.77 -8.27 -4.91
N ILE A 53 10.08 -7.00 -5.19
CA ILE A 53 9.98 -5.93 -4.17
C ILE A 53 8.52 -5.71 -3.76
N PHE A 54 7.57 -5.80 -4.69
CA PHE A 54 6.15 -5.73 -4.38
C PHE A 54 5.68 -6.94 -3.58
N GLU A 55 6.06 -8.16 -3.99
CA GLU A 55 5.71 -9.37 -3.24
C GLU A 55 6.28 -9.36 -1.81
N LYS A 56 7.53 -8.92 -1.62
CA LYS A 56 8.11 -8.71 -0.28
C LYS A 56 7.28 -7.72 0.55
N GLY A 57 6.73 -6.68 -0.07
CA GLY A 57 5.81 -5.74 0.57
C GLY A 57 4.53 -6.44 1.07
N GLU A 58 3.91 -7.25 0.21
CA GLU A 58 2.71 -8.02 0.55
C GLU A 58 2.95 -9.03 1.69
N TYR A 59 4.11 -9.67 1.73
CA TYR A 59 4.49 -10.54 2.86
C TYR A 59 4.66 -9.76 4.16
N LEU A 60 5.23 -8.55 4.09
CA LEU A 60 5.39 -7.69 5.24
C LEU A 60 4.04 -7.24 5.80
N HIS A 61 3.08 -6.86 4.94
CA HIS A 61 1.71 -6.56 5.38
C HIS A 61 1.08 -7.76 6.10
N ARG A 62 1.15 -8.96 5.49
CA ARG A 62 0.65 -10.21 6.09
C ARG A 62 1.29 -10.52 7.44
N ASN A 63 2.60 -10.31 7.58
CA ASN A 63 3.29 -10.51 8.85
C ASN A 63 2.78 -9.56 9.95
N ILE A 64 2.55 -8.29 9.62
CA ILE A 64 1.97 -7.33 10.56
C ILE A 64 0.54 -7.73 10.95
N PHE A 65 -0.29 -8.11 9.98
CA PHE A 65 -1.64 -8.60 10.29
C PHE A 65 -1.63 -9.80 11.23
N ASN A 66 -0.70 -10.75 11.03
CA ASN A 66 -0.54 -11.90 11.93
C ASN A 66 -0.14 -11.47 13.35
N ILE A 67 0.71 -10.46 13.49
CA ILE A 67 1.09 -9.91 14.80
C ILE A 67 -0.12 -9.24 15.46
N LEU A 68 -0.83 -8.37 14.75
CA LEU A 68 -2.04 -7.69 15.27
C LEU A 68 -3.12 -8.69 15.70
N TYR A 69 -3.31 -9.76 14.93
CA TYR A 69 -4.20 -10.86 15.27
C TYR A 69 -3.78 -11.56 16.57
N ARG A 70 -2.49 -11.88 16.74
CA ARG A 70 -1.96 -12.50 17.97
C ARG A 70 -2.07 -11.59 19.19
N LEU A 71 -2.06 -10.27 18.99
CA LEU A 71 -2.35 -9.27 20.01
C LEU A 71 -3.84 -9.16 20.35
N ARG A 72 -4.71 -9.93 19.67
CA ARG A 72 -6.18 -9.92 19.82
C ARG A 72 -6.80 -8.54 19.54
N ILE A 73 -6.19 -7.77 18.65
CA ILE A 73 -6.77 -6.52 18.16
C ILE A 73 -7.88 -6.88 17.18
N GLY A 74 -9.08 -6.32 17.38
CA GLY A 74 -10.17 -6.47 16.43
C GLY A 74 -9.75 -5.85 15.09
N MET A 75 -9.77 -6.63 14.02
CA MET A 75 -9.26 -6.17 12.73
C MET A 75 -10.03 -6.79 11.58
N THR A 76 -10.22 -6.01 10.53
CA THR A 76 -10.57 -6.52 9.22
C THR A 76 -9.55 -5.96 8.21
N THR A 77 -9.16 -6.75 7.22
CA THR A 77 -8.03 -6.46 6.32
C THR A 77 -8.49 -6.37 4.86
N GLU A 78 -7.73 -5.65 4.03
CA GLU A 78 -7.96 -5.54 2.58
C GLU A 78 -9.37 -5.04 2.21
N ILE A 79 -9.81 -3.96 2.84
CA ILE A 79 -11.20 -3.50 2.75
C ILE A 79 -11.37 -2.56 1.57
N PRO A 80 -12.20 -2.89 0.57
CA PRO A 80 -12.52 -1.95 -0.50
C PRO A 80 -13.32 -0.77 0.08
N ILE A 81 -13.08 0.43 -0.45
CA ILE A 81 -13.96 1.57 -0.14
C ILE A 81 -15.39 1.29 -0.62
N PRO A 82 -16.41 1.96 -0.04
CA PRO A 82 -17.76 1.93 -0.59
C PRO A 82 -17.75 2.28 -2.07
N ALA A 83 -18.58 1.59 -2.86
CA ALA A 83 -18.59 1.72 -4.32
C ALA A 83 -18.72 3.19 -4.76
N GLN A 84 -17.81 3.62 -5.63
CA GLN A 84 -17.83 4.93 -6.29
C GLN A 84 -17.77 4.73 -7.80
N GLU A 85 -18.29 5.70 -8.55
CA GLU A 85 -18.25 5.68 -10.01
C GLU A 85 -16.82 5.83 -10.54
N ILE A 86 -16.10 6.82 -10.02
CA ILE A 86 -14.80 7.26 -10.56
C ILE A 86 -13.60 6.93 -9.68
N VAL A 87 -13.81 6.63 -8.39
CA VAL A 87 -12.73 6.31 -7.44
C VAL A 87 -12.76 4.83 -7.05
N SER A 88 -11.60 4.23 -6.84
CA SER A 88 -11.51 2.94 -6.16
C SER A 88 -10.31 2.90 -5.23
N GLY A 89 -10.38 2.06 -4.20
CA GLY A 89 -9.31 1.93 -3.24
C GLY A 89 -9.57 0.76 -2.31
N ARG A 90 -8.50 0.32 -1.65
CA ARG A 90 -8.54 -0.78 -0.69
C ARG A 90 -7.61 -0.46 0.45
N ALA A 91 -8.16 -0.18 1.63
CA ALA A 91 -7.34 0.05 2.81
C ALA A 91 -6.68 -1.26 3.26
N ASP A 92 -5.51 -1.13 3.89
CA ASP A 92 -4.79 -2.31 4.39
C ASP A 92 -5.55 -2.98 5.52
N ALA A 93 -6.01 -2.19 6.51
CA ALA A 93 -6.90 -2.68 7.55
C ALA A 93 -7.74 -1.58 8.20
N ILE A 94 -8.81 -2.00 8.88
CA ILE A 94 -9.50 -1.22 9.91
C ILE A 94 -9.32 -1.96 11.22
N LEU A 95 -8.77 -1.28 12.22
CA LEU A 95 -8.51 -1.79 13.56
C LEU A 95 -9.56 -1.27 14.55
N CYS A 96 -9.87 -2.06 15.57
CA CYS A 96 -10.64 -1.67 16.74
C CYS A 96 -9.74 -1.81 17.98
N ILE A 97 -9.35 -0.66 18.54
CA ILE A 97 -8.47 -0.56 19.71
C ILE A 97 -9.22 0.28 20.73
N ASN A 98 -9.44 -0.24 21.95
CA ASN A 98 -10.16 0.45 23.01
C ASN A 98 -11.53 1.03 22.57
N ASN A 99 -12.31 0.25 21.81
CA ASN A 99 -13.61 0.63 21.26
C ASN A 99 -13.59 1.78 20.24
N GLU A 100 -12.41 2.14 19.73
CA GLU A 100 -12.25 3.13 18.67
C GLU A 100 -11.73 2.48 17.39
N ASN A 101 -12.30 2.93 16.25
CA ASN A 101 -11.89 2.44 14.94
C ASN A 101 -10.77 3.31 14.36
N TYR A 102 -9.76 2.65 13.79
CA TYR A 102 -8.63 3.26 13.11
C TYR A 102 -8.49 2.68 11.71
N VAL A 103 -8.34 3.53 10.69
CA VAL A 103 -7.86 3.06 9.39
C VAL A 103 -6.35 2.89 9.46
N LEU A 104 -5.83 1.72 9.12
CA LEU A 104 -4.40 1.45 9.04
C LEU A 104 -3.96 1.47 7.56
N ASP A 105 -2.87 2.18 7.28
CA ASP A 105 -2.16 2.12 6.00
C ASP A 105 -0.67 1.85 6.27
N ILE A 106 -0.18 0.70 5.78
CA ILE A 106 1.16 0.18 6.01
C ILE A 106 2.04 0.55 4.83
N LYS A 107 3.25 1.05 5.11
CA LYS A 107 4.21 1.47 4.10
C LYS A 107 5.58 0.89 4.41
N SER A 108 6.17 0.20 3.44
CA SER A 108 7.51 -0.36 3.59
C SER A 108 8.51 0.39 2.71
N MET A 109 9.68 0.72 3.27
CA MET A 109 10.75 1.45 2.55
C MET A 109 12.14 0.96 2.93
N ASN A 110 13.17 1.33 2.15
CA ASN A 110 14.55 1.00 2.47
C ASN A 110 15.05 1.79 3.69
N SER A 111 16.11 1.30 4.35
CA SER A 111 16.65 1.94 5.55
C SER A 111 17.10 3.39 5.36
N MET A 112 17.59 3.74 4.16
CA MET A 112 18.08 5.10 3.92
C MET A 112 16.95 6.12 4.02
N VAL A 113 15.84 5.88 3.33
CA VAL A 113 14.65 6.75 3.40
C VAL A 113 14.00 6.65 4.78
N PHE A 114 13.95 5.45 5.37
CA PHE A 114 13.32 5.24 6.67
C PHE A 114 14.00 6.05 7.78
N ARG A 115 15.34 6.02 7.86
CA ARG A 115 16.09 6.74 8.91
C ARG A 115 15.78 8.23 8.91
N ASN A 116 15.69 8.83 7.72
CA ASN A 116 15.46 10.25 7.55
C ASN A 116 13.97 10.65 7.60
N LEU A 117 13.05 9.70 7.74
CA LEU A 117 11.61 9.98 7.82
C LEU A 117 11.24 10.56 9.20
N THR A 118 11.11 11.88 9.31
CA THR A 118 10.70 12.56 10.56
C THR A 118 9.20 12.81 10.63
N GLU A 119 8.53 12.83 9.48
CA GLU A 119 7.10 13.08 9.31
C GLU A 119 6.55 12.15 8.21
N PRO A 120 5.24 11.85 8.20
CA PRO A 120 4.67 11.02 7.16
C PRO A 120 4.76 11.72 5.80
N LYS A 121 4.98 10.94 4.73
CA LYS A 121 4.98 11.50 3.37
C LYS A 121 3.60 12.06 3.04
N GLU A 122 3.57 13.23 2.42
CA GLU A 122 2.35 13.93 2.01
C GLU A 122 1.38 13.04 1.20
N GLU A 123 1.89 12.27 0.22
CA GLU A 123 1.09 11.33 -0.57
C GLU A 123 0.38 10.26 0.29
N ASN A 124 0.99 9.84 1.39
CA ASN A 124 0.41 8.86 2.30
C ASN A 124 -0.61 9.52 3.25
N ILE A 125 -0.40 10.79 3.62
CA ILE A 125 -1.39 11.60 4.34
C ILE A 125 -2.66 11.73 3.49
N TYR A 126 -2.55 12.07 2.22
CA TYR A 126 -3.70 12.15 1.32
C TYR A 126 -4.39 10.80 1.14
N GLN A 127 -3.62 9.73 0.97
CA GLN A 127 -4.17 8.38 0.85
C GLN A 127 -4.99 7.99 2.09
N ILE A 128 -4.46 8.18 3.30
CA ILE A 128 -5.18 7.82 4.52
C ILE A 128 -6.40 8.73 4.75
N GLN A 129 -6.29 10.04 4.50
CA GLN A 129 -7.41 10.97 4.63
C GLN A 129 -8.59 10.60 3.71
N LEU A 130 -8.33 10.14 2.49
CA LEU A 130 -9.38 9.64 1.62
C LEU A 130 -10.05 8.40 2.20
N TYR A 131 -9.29 7.44 2.75
CA TYR A 131 -9.89 6.30 3.43
C TYR A 131 -10.74 6.72 4.64
N LEU A 132 -10.26 7.65 5.47
CA LEU A 132 -11.04 8.22 6.58
C LEU A 132 -12.37 8.81 6.09
N HIS A 133 -12.33 9.58 5.00
CA HIS A 133 -13.50 10.17 4.39
C HIS A 133 -14.51 9.11 3.90
N PHE A 134 -14.04 8.08 3.19
CA PHE A 134 -14.92 7.07 2.60
C PHE A 134 -15.48 6.09 3.63
N PHE A 135 -14.71 5.72 4.66
CA PHE A 135 -15.17 4.83 5.73
C PHE A 135 -15.90 5.56 6.87
N LYS A 136 -15.91 6.90 6.87
CA LYS A 136 -16.47 7.73 7.96
C LYS A 136 -15.81 7.42 9.31
N ILE A 137 -14.51 7.13 9.28
CA ILE A 137 -13.67 6.88 10.46
C ILE A 137 -12.82 8.14 10.71
N LYS A 138 -12.70 8.53 11.98
CA LYS A 138 -12.03 9.78 12.36
C LYS A 138 -10.52 9.66 12.56
N LYS A 139 -10.02 8.45 12.82
CA LYS A 139 -8.62 8.21 13.18
C LYS A 139 -7.96 7.29 12.17
N GLY A 140 -6.74 7.65 11.78
CA GLY A 140 -5.89 6.86 10.90
C GLY A 140 -4.55 6.60 11.56
N ILE A 141 -3.89 5.51 11.17
CA ILE A 141 -2.52 5.17 11.56
C ILE A 141 -1.73 4.94 10.27
N LEU A 142 -0.63 5.67 10.12
CA LEU A 142 0.38 5.41 9.10
C LEU A 142 1.54 4.63 9.72
N LEU A 143 1.66 3.36 9.34
CA LEU A 143 2.68 2.47 9.87
C LEU A 143 3.81 2.26 8.86
N TYR A 144 4.96 2.87 9.10
CA TYR A 144 6.14 2.74 8.27
C TYR A 144 7.08 1.66 8.80
N ILE A 145 7.57 0.81 7.90
CA ILE A 145 8.44 -0.32 8.25
C ILE A 145 9.70 -0.31 7.38
N ASP A 146 10.85 -0.41 8.03
CA ASP A 146 12.15 -0.57 7.40
C ASP A 146 12.32 -2.00 6.85
N LYS A 147 12.49 -2.13 5.52
CA LYS A 147 12.64 -3.42 4.84
C LYS A 147 13.95 -4.15 5.14
N ASP A 148 14.95 -3.45 5.63
CA ASP A 148 16.31 -3.98 5.82
C ASP A 148 16.60 -4.21 7.31
N GLN A 149 16.11 -3.34 8.21
CA GLN A 149 16.35 -3.43 9.66
C GLN A 149 15.11 -3.75 10.50
N GLN A 150 13.91 -3.78 9.91
CA GLN A 150 12.64 -4.06 10.60
C GLN A 150 12.26 -3.05 11.72
N ASN A 151 12.88 -1.86 11.71
CA ASN A 151 12.44 -0.74 12.53
C ASN A 151 11.05 -0.26 12.10
N ILE A 152 10.28 0.30 13.05
CA ILE A 152 8.91 0.77 12.83
C ILE A 152 8.79 2.24 13.24
N LYS A 153 8.05 3.03 12.45
CA LYS A 153 7.59 4.39 12.79
C LYS A 153 6.08 4.46 12.61
N GLU A 154 5.40 5.05 13.58
CA GLU A 154 3.95 5.24 13.59
C GLU A 154 3.65 6.74 13.60
N PHE A 155 2.66 7.16 12.81
CA PHE A 155 2.14 8.53 12.76
C PHE A 155 0.62 8.52 12.70
#